data_AF-A0A9P5EIM1-F1
#
_entry.id   AF-A0A9P5EIM1-F1
#
_cell.length_a   1.000
_cell.length_b   1.000
_cell.length_c   1.000
_cell.angle_alpha   90.00
_cell.angle_beta   90.00
_cell.angle_gamma   90.00
#
_symmetry.space_group_name_H-M   'P 1'
#
loop_
_entity.id
_entity.type
_entity.pdbx_description
1 polymer ?
#
loop_
_entity_poly.entity_id
_entity_poly.type
_entity_poly.pdbx_seq_one_letter_code
_entity_poly.pdbx_strand_id
1 'polypeptide(L)'
;MSSTEPAVLHAMLALASAHQVELNGSKTDEYRPLDHGVRECNILRHYNKSITLLNTNLSSQNPTSIRVAIASCVLFVCVEFVRRRFETGYAHLRSGLKLLEQLPRPSKHADSEVCPPLDALVEALLRLDVQTRLVKTAALQNAKLSAQIPRLDIIVLTSFVSLDGARQQLDTILSAVYELQERARRQTLEDNVSHAFELLSAQQRLKNDLSVWLQTFNRVKGSWWTNLSSKEKVAYHLIPIYHTMAQIIVDTTLQPANESIYDKHLRQFESIISLSQSLLTFALPMMVEEMAYGLHPGFNFTADMGIIPPLYFVGLKCRNPYIRRQAIGVLATDEHQEGIWDAPMAAAIASEVMRLEEANFYDDLFSKSCDAASTAPKKCKSGTPVPPILPENCRVRDIQVHLPDGAADDLIMSGKSMRSNGSLESFTRRFNVKDRIWQSGFGWPTSASSQLSPSSDSSKASYSLDIGLDFF
;
A
#
# COMPACT_ATOMS: atom_id res chain seq x y z
N MET A 1 -3.07 23.34 -17.22
CA MET A 1 -2.30 22.56 -18.22
C MET A 1 -3.20 21.90 -19.26
N SER A 2 -4.29 21.20 -18.90
CA SER A 2 -5.16 20.55 -19.91
C SER A 2 -5.84 21.52 -20.88
N SER A 3 -6.10 22.77 -20.49
CA SER A 3 -6.67 23.80 -21.37
C SER A 3 -5.70 24.30 -22.46
N THR A 4 -4.40 24.09 -22.27
CA THR A 4 -3.35 24.61 -23.16
C THR A 4 -2.57 23.52 -23.86
N GLU A 5 -2.53 22.30 -23.30
CA GLU A 5 -1.70 21.19 -23.77
C GLU A 5 -2.57 19.99 -24.22
N PRO A 6 -2.73 19.76 -25.54
CA PRO A 6 -3.60 18.70 -26.06
C PRO A 6 -3.25 17.28 -25.59
N ALA A 7 -1.97 17.01 -25.33
CA ALA A 7 -1.53 15.73 -24.78
C ALA A 7 -2.12 15.46 -23.39
N VAL A 8 -2.07 16.46 -22.51
CA VAL A 8 -2.60 16.38 -21.14
C VAL A 8 -4.13 16.31 -21.16
N LEU A 9 -4.78 17.05 -22.07
CA LEU A 9 -6.23 16.95 -22.26
C LEU A 9 -6.64 15.52 -22.61
N HIS A 10 -5.97 14.88 -23.56
CA HIS A 10 -6.30 13.52 -23.96
C HIS A 10 -5.99 12.49 -22.85
N ALA A 11 -4.92 12.65 -22.07
CA ALA A 11 -4.68 11.81 -20.91
C ALA A 11 -5.78 11.97 -19.84
N MET A 12 -6.24 13.21 -19.60
CA MET A 12 -7.35 13.50 -18.68
C MET A 12 -8.67 12.90 -19.16
N LEU A 13 -8.97 12.97 -20.46
CA LEU A 13 -10.15 12.34 -21.05
C LEU A 13 -10.11 10.81 -20.96
N ALA A 14 -8.92 10.20 -21.10
CA ALA A 14 -8.75 8.77 -20.87
C ALA A 14 -9.05 8.39 -19.41
N LEU A 15 -8.55 9.18 -18.45
CA LEU A 15 -8.84 8.99 -17.02
C LEU A 15 -10.33 9.16 -16.71
N ALA A 16 -10.98 10.19 -17.25
CA ALA A 16 -12.41 10.40 -17.08
C ALA A 16 -13.24 9.25 -17.68
N SER A 17 -12.81 8.70 -18.83
CA SER A 17 -13.46 7.55 -19.46
C SER A 17 -13.28 6.27 -18.61
N ALA A 18 -12.09 6.05 -18.06
CA ALA A 18 -11.82 4.92 -17.16
C ALA A 18 -12.65 5.02 -15.87
N HIS A 19 -12.72 6.22 -15.30
CA HIS A 19 -13.56 6.54 -14.15
C HIS A 19 -15.05 6.22 -14.41
N GLN A 20 -15.56 6.56 -15.60
CA GLN A 20 -16.95 6.27 -15.96
C GLN A 20 -17.24 4.76 -16.09
N VAL A 21 -16.25 3.96 -16.53
CA VAL A 21 -16.39 2.50 -16.61
C VAL A 21 -16.55 1.88 -15.23
N GLU A 22 -15.68 2.21 -14.29
CA GLU A 22 -15.74 1.67 -12.92
C GLU A 22 -17.06 2.06 -12.21
N LEU A 23 -17.49 3.31 -12.35
CA LEU A 23 -18.77 3.79 -11.80
C LEU A 23 -19.99 3.00 -12.30
N ASN A 24 -19.97 2.59 -13.57
CA ASN A 24 -21.08 1.86 -14.18
C ASN A 24 -20.98 0.35 -13.94
N GLY A 25 -19.78 -0.19 -13.71
CA GLY A 25 -19.55 -1.59 -13.36
C GLY A 25 -20.11 -1.97 -11.99
N SER A 26 -20.11 -1.04 -11.03
CA SER A 26 -20.65 -1.26 -9.68
C SER A 26 -22.19 -1.33 -9.63
N LYS A 27 -22.91 -0.82 -10.65
CA LYS A 27 -24.35 -0.58 -10.56
C LYS A 27 -25.27 -1.62 -11.20
N THR A 28 -24.77 -2.53 -12.04
CA THR A 28 -25.68 -3.38 -12.84
C THR A 28 -24.95 -4.57 -13.45
N ASP A 29 -25.33 -5.78 -13.03
CA ASP A 29 -24.99 -7.06 -13.67
C ASP A 29 -25.72 -7.28 -15.02
N GLU A 30 -26.43 -6.25 -15.52
CA GLU A 30 -27.27 -6.27 -16.74
C GLU A 30 -26.70 -5.47 -17.93
N TYR A 31 -25.42 -5.09 -17.94
CA TYR A 31 -24.84 -4.39 -19.10
C TYR A 31 -24.42 -5.34 -20.23
N ARG A 32 -24.93 -5.07 -21.44
CA ARG A 32 -24.60 -5.80 -22.67
C ARG A 32 -23.08 -5.70 -22.97
N PRO A 33 -22.41 -6.80 -23.36
CA PRO A 33 -20.97 -6.82 -23.68
C PRO A 33 -20.50 -5.77 -24.70
N LEU A 34 -21.37 -5.39 -25.64
CA LEU A 34 -21.12 -4.36 -26.65
C LEU A 34 -20.78 -2.99 -26.07
N ASP A 35 -21.36 -2.62 -24.93
CA ASP A 35 -21.19 -1.29 -24.32
C ASP A 35 -19.89 -1.18 -23.50
N HIS A 36 -19.44 -2.30 -22.93
CA HIS A 36 -18.11 -2.37 -22.31
C HIS A 36 -17.00 -2.17 -23.35
N GLY A 37 -17.12 -2.82 -24.51
CA GLY A 37 -16.16 -2.67 -25.61
C GLY A 37 -16.05 -1.22 -26.13
N VAL A 38 -17.17 -0.52 -26.28
CA VAL A 38 -17.19 0.88 -26.73
C VAL A 38 -16.51 1.80 -25.72
N ARG A 39 -16.74 1.59 -24.41
CA ARG A 39 -16.08 2.41 -23.38
C ARG A 39 -14.57 2.14 -23.30
N GLU A 40 -14.14 0.89 -23.38
CA GLU A 40 -12.72 0.52 -23.44
C GLU A 40 -12.03 1.13 -24.67
N CYS A 41 -12.71 1.10 -25.84
CA CYS A 41 -12.23 1.79 -27.04
C CYS A 41 -12.05 3.29 -26.84
N ASN A 42 -12.95 3.95 -26.10
CA ASN A 42 -12.83 5.39 -25.81
C ASN A 42 -11.62 5.72 -24.93
N ILE A 43 -11.37 4.91 -23.90
CA ILE A 43 -10.16 5.03 -23.05
C ILE A 43 -8.92 4.93 -23.93
N LEU A 44 -8.78 3.83 -24.68
CA LEU A 44 -7.61 3.56 -25.51
C LEU A 44 -7.41 4.61 -26.62
N ARG A 45 -8.50 5.11 -27.22
CA ARG A 45 -8.44 6.17 -28.24
C ARG A 45 -7.79 7.44 -27.68
N HIS A 46 -8.24 7.91 -26.51
CA HIS A 46 -7.69 9.11 -25.89
C HIS A 46 -6.28 8.86 -25.34
N TYR A 47 -6.03 7.69 -24.78
CA TYR A 47 -4.71 7.25 -24.33
C TYR A 47 -3.66 7.31 -25.44
N ASN A 48 -3.91 6.64 -26.57
CA ASN A 48 -3.00 6.57 -27.70
C ASN A 48 -2.81 7.94 -28.39
N LYS A 49 -3.87 8.76 -28.43
CA LYS A 49 -3.77 10.11 -28.97
C LYS A 49 -2.88 11.00 -28.10
N SER A 50 -2.96 10.88 -26.77
CA SER A 50 -2.06 11.56 -25.85
C SER A 50 -0.61 11.14 -26.07
N ILE A 51 -0.32 9.84 -26.15
CA ILE A 51 1.04 9.32 -26.43
C ILE A 51 1.59 9.85 -27.76
N THR A 52 0.77 9.87 -28.82
CA THR A 52 1.19 10.38 -30.13
C THR A 52 1.62 11.85 -30.05
N LEU A 53 0.85 12.68 -29.33
CA LEU A 53 1.15 14.11 -29.12
C LEU A 53 2.36 14.33 -28.21
N LEU A 54 2.60 13.44 -27.24
CA LEU A 54 3.80 13.48 -26.42
C LEU A 54 5.05 13.19 -27.26
N ASN A 55 5.00 12.13 -28.08
CA ASN A 55 6.15 11.73 -28.91
C ASN A 55 6.58 12.82 -29.88
N THR A 56 5.66 13.64 -30.41
CA THR A 56 6.01 14.79 -31.25
C THR A 56 6.67 15.93 -30.46
N ASN A 57 6.32 16.08 -29.18
CA ASN A 57 6.77 17.20 -28.34
C ASN A 57 8.02 16.89 -27.51
N LEU A 58 8.31 15.61 -27.20
CA LEU A 58 9.51 15.20 -26.47
C LEU A 58 10.81 15.36 -27.28
N SER A 59 10.73 15.44 -28.61
CA SER A 59 11.91 15.63 -29.47
C SER A 59 12.64 16.95 -29.22
N SER A 60 11.97 17.96 -28.64
CA SER A 60 12.54 19.28 -28.39
C SER A 60 13.33 19.41 -27.08
N GLN A 61 13.29 18.39 -26.19
CA GLN A 61 13.95 18.34 -24.87
C GLN A 61 13.84 19.62 -24.01
N ASN A 62 12.81 20.45 -24.23
CA ASN A 62 12.64 21.67 -23.45
C ASN A 62 11.95 21.40 -22.09
N PRO A 63 12.16 22.23 -21.05
CA PRO A 63 11.58 21.99 -19.72
C PRO A 63 10.05 21.94 -19.69
N THR A 64 9.37 22.66 -20.58
CA THR A 64 7.90 22.65 -20.68
C THR A 64 7.39 21.32 -21.21
N SER A 65 7.98 20.79 -22.28
CA SER A 65 7.69 19.47 -22.84
C SER A 65 7.92 18.36 -21.80
N ILE A 66 8.99 18.46 -20.99
CA ILE A 66 9.26 17.52 -19.91
C ILE A 66 8.15 17.58 -18.84
N ARG A 67 7.69 18.78 -18.44
CA ARG A 67 6.57 18.92 -17.48
C ARG A 67 5.25 18.39 -18.04
N VAL A 68 4.98 18.60 -19.33
CA VAL A 68 3.81 18.03 -20.04
C VAL A 68 3.88 16.49 -20.05
N ALA A 69 5.06 15.92 -20.29
CA ALA A 69 5.28 14.49 -20.23
C ALA A 69 5.08 13.93 -18.82
N ILE A 70 5.64 14.59 -17.79
CA ILE A 70 5.44 14.23 -16.38
C ILE A 70 3.95 14.27 -16.00
N ALA A 71 3.23 15.35 -16.34
CA ALA A 71 1.80 15.47 -16.07
C ALA A 71 1.01 14.32 -16.73
N SER A 72 1.38 13.96 -17.96
CA SER A 72 0.76 12.84 -18.66
C SER A 72 1.12 11.49 -18.02
N CYS A 73 2.35 11.29 -17.54
CA CYS A 73 2.73 10.10 -16.77
C CYS A 73 1.88 9.97 -15.51
N VAL A 74 1.69 11.03 -14.72
CA VAL A 74 0.82 11.00 -13.52
C VAL A 74 -0.61 10.58 -13.90
N LEU A 75 -1.16 11.16 -14.97
CA LEU A 75 -2.51 10.80 -15.43
C LEU A 75 -2.59 9.35 -15.91
N PHE A 76 -1.59 8.86 -16.65
CA PHE A 76 -1.55 7.46 -17.08
C PHE A 76 -1.40 6.50 -15.91
N VAL A 77 -0.60 6.82 -14.89
CA VAL A 77 -0.54 6.03 -13.65
C VAL A 77 -1.95 5.88 -13.06
N CYS A 78 -2.71 6.98 -12.94
CA CYS A 78 -4.08 6.93 -12.46
C CYS A 78 -5.01 6.11 -13.37
N VAL A 79 -4.90 6.26 -14.70
CA VAL A 79 -5.70 5.46 -15.66
C VAL A 79 -5.48 3.97 -15.44
N GLU A 80 -4.22 3.57 -15.33
CA GLU A 80 -3.84 2.16 -15.20
C GLU A 80 -4.20 1.61 -13.82
N PHE A 81 -4.05 2.39 -12.74
CA PHE A 81 -4.47 1.97 -11.40
C PHE A 81 -6.00 1.82 -11.29
N VAL A 82 -6.77 2.75 -11.87
CA VAL A 82 -8.24 2.62 -11.96
C VAL A 82 -8.63 1.35 -12.71
N ARG A 83 -7.86 0.96 -13.73
CA ARG A 83 -8.08 -0.26 -14.53
C ARG A 83 -7.45 -1.52 -13.91
N ARG A 84 -6.84 -1.41 -12.71
CA ARG A 84 -6.11 -2.47 -12.00
C ARG A 84 -4.99 -3.12 -12.84
N ARG A 85 -4.32 -2.31 -13.67
CA ARG A 85 -3.14 -2.67 -14.47
C ARG A 85 -1.88 -2.12 -13.81
N PHE A 86 -1.50 -2.72 -12.69
CA PHE A 86 -0.53 -2.12 -11.78
C PHE A 86 0.90 -2.11 -12.34
N GLU A 87 1.30 -3.12 -13.12
CA GLU A 87 2.64 -3.17 -13.73
C GLU A 87 2.78 -2.11 -14.82
N THR A 88 1.74 -1.93 -15.65
CA THR A 88 1.70 -0.87 -16.67
C THR A 88 1.71 0.51 -16.01
N GLY A 89 0.91 0.72 -14.95
CA GLY A 89 0.94 1.95 -14.15
C GLY A 89 2.33 2.23 -13.57
N TYR A 90 3.01 1.22 -13.06
CA TYR A 90 4.38 1.36 -12.56
C TYR A 90 5.37 1.75 -13.67
N ALA A 91 5.25 1.20 -14.88
CA ALA A 91 6.09 1.60 -16.01
C ALA A 91 5.96 3.10 -16.33
N HIS A 92 4.74 3.65 -16.24
CA HIS A 92 4.52 5.10 -16.38
C HIS A 92 5.15 5.90 -15.23
N LEU A 93 5.03 5.44 -13.99
CA LEU A 93 5.65 6.09 -12.83
C LEU A 93 7.17 6.15 -12.98
N ARG A 94 7.82 5.04 -13.32
CA ARG A 94 9.27 4.98 -13.57
C ARG A 94 9.70 5.93 -14.68
N SER A 95 8.90 6.02 -15.74
CA SER A 95 9.20 6.92 -16.86
C SER A 95 9.11 8.38 -16.41
N GLY A 96 8.08 8.74 -15.62
CA GLY A 96 7.95 10.06 -15.01
C GLY A 96 9.12 10.40 -14.07
N LEU A 97 9.53 9.46 -13.21
CA LEU A 97 10.67 9.65 -12.31
C LEU A 97 11.99 9.86 -13.07
N LYS A 98 12.24 9.13 -14.16
CA LYS A 98 13.42 9.35 -15.02
C LYS A 98 13.41 10.73 -15.68
N LEU A 99 12.23 11.26 -16.02
CA LEU A 99 12.10 12.60 -16.60
C LEU A 99 12.42 13.71 -15.59
N LEU A 100 12.25 13.47 -14.28
CA LEU A 100 12.65 14.42 -13.24
C LEU A 100 14.15 14.71 -13.26
N GLU A 101 14.98 13.73 -13.62
CA GLU A 101 16.44 13.89 -13.72
C GLU A 101 16.85 14.89 -14.82
N GLN A 102 15.97 15.12 -15.79
CA GLN A 102 16.20 16.01 -16.92
C GLN A 102 15.75 17.46 -16.64
N LEU A 103 15.05 17.70 -15.52
CA LEU A 103 14.67 19.06 -15.13
C LEU A 103 15.87 19.83 -14.55
N PRO A 104 16.02 21.13 -14.86
CA PRO A 104 17.04 21.96 -14.24
C PRO A 104 16.90 21.95 -12.72
N ARG A 105 17.97 21.59 -12.00
CA ARG A 105 18.00 21.69 -10.54
C ARG A 105 18.07 23.17 -10.14
N PRO A 106 17.33 23.61 -9.11
CA PRO A 106 17.52 24.94 -8.56
C PRO A 106 18.98 25.11 -8.12
N SER A 107 19.62 26.23 -8.49
CA SER A 107 21.02 26.46 -8.15
C SER A 107 21.16 26.59 -6.63
N LYS A 108 22.21 25.99 -6.05
CA LYS A 108 22.53 26.11 -4.61
C LYS A 108 23.04 27.50 -4.20
N HIS A 109 22.98 28.49 -5.10
CA HIS A 109 23.61 29.82 -4.94
C HIS A 109 22.62 30.99 -4.82
N ALA A 110 21.33 30.72 -4.62
CA ALA A 110 20.41 31.78 -4.22
C ALA A 110 20.39 31.84 -2.68
N ASP A 111 20.90 32.94 -2.11
CA ASP A 111 20.85 33.32 -0.68
C ASP A 111 19.40 33.54 -0.16
N SER A 112 18.42 32.82 -0.69
CA SER A 112 17.04 32.85 -0.20
C SER A 112 16.88 31.72 0.80
N GLU A 113 16.69 32.05 2.07
CA GLU A 113 16.37 31.13 3.19
C GLU A 113 15.06 30.34 2.99
N VAL A 114 14.42 30.45 1.81
CA VAL A 114 13.17 29.80 1.45
C VAL A 114 13.43 28.91 0.24
N CYS A 115 13.40 27.60 0.45
CA CYS A 115 13.36 26.63 -0.65
C CYS A 115 12.10 26.93 -1.50
N PRO A 116 12.21 27.19 -2.82
CA PRO A 116 11.03 27.43 -3.64
C PRO A 116 10.10 26.21 -3.58
N PRO A 117 8.77 26.40 -3.55
CA PRO A 117 7.82 25.29 -3.52
C PRO A 117 8.13 24.31 -4.64
N LEU A 118 8.17 23.02 -4.30
CA LEU A 118 8.34 21.97 -5.29
C LEU A 118 7.17 22.03 -6.27
N ASP A 119 7.42 21.79 -7.56
CA ASP A 119 6.35 21.69 -8.56
C ASP A 119 5.37 20.58 -8.14
N ALA A 120 4.08 20.90 -8.05
CA ALA A 120 3.02 19.98 -7.64
C ALA A 120 3.02 18.66 -8.45
N LEU A 121 3.50 18.69 -9.70
CA LEU A 121 3.67 17.49 -10.52
C LEU A 121 4.79 16.58 -10.00
N VAL A 122 5.90 17.17 -9.56
CA VAL A 122 7.03 16.45 -8.98
C VAL A 122 6.61 15.85 -7.65
N GLU A 123 5.89 16.62 -6.82
CA GLU A 123 5.31 16.14 -5.57
C GLU A 123 4.36 14.96 -5.79
N ALA A 124 3.46 15.05 -6.79
CA ALA A 124 2.56 13.95 -7.12
C ALA A 124 3.31 12.68 -7.52
N LEU A 125 4.37 12.78 -8.34
CA LEU A 125 5.22 11.64 -8.70
C LEU A 125 5.94 11.04 -7.48
N LEU A 126 6.50 11.87 -6.60
CA LEU A 126 7.19 11.39 -5.41
C LEU A 126 6.23 10.72 -4.43
N ARG A 127 5.00 11.24 -4.28
CA ARG A 127 3.95 10.60 -3.47
C ARG A 127 3.55 9.23 -4.04
N LEU A 128 3.37 9.14 -5.36
CA LEU A 128 3.11 7.85 -6.03
C LEU A 128 4.29 6.88 -5.85
N ASP A 129 5.55 7.35 -5.87
CA ASP A 129 6.72 6.51 -5.57
C ASP A 129 6.68 5.94 -4.14
N VAL A 130 6.36 6.78 -3.14
CA VAL A 130 6.19 6.32 -1.74
C VAL A 130 5.13 5.23 -1.64
N GLN A 131 3.98 5.40 -2.32
CA GLN A 131 2.91 4.40 -2.34
C GLN A 131 3.40 3.04 -2.85
N THR A 132 4.22 3.03 -3.90
CA THR A 132 4.76 1.77 -4.43
C THR A 132 5.72 1.09 -3.47
N ARG A 133 6.58 1.84 -2.75
CA ARG A 133 7.54 1.25 -1.79
C ARG A 133 6.86 0.49 -0.65
N LEU A 134 5.64 0.88 -0.29
CA LEU A 134 4.84 0.23 0.74
C LEU A 134 4.31 -1.15 0.30
N VAL A 135 3.96 -1.32 -0.98
CA VAL A 135 3.57 -2.61 -1.55
C VAL A 135 4.87 -3.30 -1.94
N LYS A 136 5.42 -4.19 -1.10
CA LYS A 136 6.67 -4.90 -1.40
C LYS A 136 6.51 -5.86 -2.60
N THR A 137 6.41 -5.35 -3.83
CA THR A 137 6.33 -6.19 -5.03
C THR A 137 7.75 -6.56 -5.50
N ALA A 138 7.94 -7.80 -5.95
CA ALA A 138 9.25 -8.23 -6.42
C ALA A 138 9.69 -7.49 -7.70
N ALA A 139 8.73 -6.98 -8.49
CA ALA A 139 9.00 -6.12 -9.64
C ALA A 139 9.68 -4.79 -9.24
N LEU A 140 9.40 -4.29 -8.03
CA LEU A 140 9.96 -3.05 -7.48
C LEU A 140 11.39 -3.21 -6.93
N GLN A 141 11.82 -4.44 -6.59
CA GLN A 141 13.15 -4.69 -6.01
C GLN A 141 14.30 -4.49 -7.04
N ASN A 142 13.99 -4.54 -8.35
CA ASN A 142 14.99 -4.42 -9.42
C ASN A 142 15.28 -2.97 -9.87
N ALA A 143 14.70 -1.96 -9.22
CA ALA A 143 14.93 -0.57 -9.58
C ALA A 143 16.18 -0.01 -8.90
N LYS A 144 17.32 -0.04 -9.61
CA LYS A 144 18.48 0.85 -9.39
C LYS A 144 18.11 2.36 -9.30
N LEU A 145 16.86 2.73 -9.64
CA LEU A 145 16.31 4.08 -9.54
C LEU A 145 16.28 4.62 -8.11
N SER A 146 16.04 3.77 -7.09
CA SER A 146 16.07 4.24 -5.69
C SER A 146 17.45 4.72 -5.24
N ALA A 147 18.53 4.33 -5.94
CA ALA A 147 19.88 4.82 -5.66
C ALA A 147 20.21 6.13 -6.41
N GLN A 148 19.31 6.61 -7.28
CA GLN A 148 19.55 7.72 -8.21
C GLN A 148 18.61 8.91 -8.01
N ILE A 149 17.51 8.76 -7.27
CA ILE A 149 16.75 9.92 -6.78
C ILE A 149 17.70 10.69 -5.86
N PRO A 150 18.03 11.95 -6.17
CA PRO A 150 18.93 12.74 -5.34
C PRO A 150 18.41 12.70 -3.91
N ARG A 151 19.30 12.43 -2.96
CA ARG A 151 19.07 12.76 -1.55
C ARG A 151 18.62 14.21 -1.54
N LEU A 152 17.31 14.45 -1.42
CA LEU A 152 16.82 15.72 -0.95
C LEU A 152 17.39 15.80 0.45
N ASP A 153 18.44 16.61 0.62
CA ASP A 153 18.99 16.90 1.93
C ASP A 153 17.80 17.30 2.81
N ILE A 154 17.41 16.41 3.74
CA ILE A 154 16.23 16.63 4.57
C ILE A 154 16.59 17.76 5.53
N ILE A 155 16.22 18.99 5.15
CA ILE A 155 16.23 20.11 6.08
C ILE A 155 14.90 20.00 6.83
N VAL A 156 14.92 19.40 8.01
CA VAL A 156 13.78 19.45 8.93
C VAL A 156 13.64 20.91 9.40
N LEU A 157 12.77 21.65 8.74
CA LEU A 157 12.40 23.00 9.12
C LEU A 157 11.85 23.01 10.55
N THR A 158 12.26 24.00 11.33
CA THR A 158 11.77 24.21 12.72
C THR A 158 10.37 24.83 12.77
N SER A 159 9.75 25.06 11.61
CA SER A 159 8.37 25.55 11.47
C SER A 159 7.75 25.08 10.14
N PHE A 160 6.42 24.98 10.14
CA PHE A 160 5.63 24.68 8.95
C PHE A 160 4.80 25.89 8.57
N VAL A 161 4.81 26.26 7.28
CA VAL A 161 3.98 27.36 6.77
C VAL A 161 2.51 26.93 6.65
N SER A 162 2.26 25.67 6.28
CA SER A 162 0.94 25.11 6.05
C SER A 162 0.86 23.63 6.42
N LEU A 163 -0.36 23.09 6.49
CA LEU A 163 -0.60 21.66 6.65
C LEU A 163 0.05 20.85 5.53
N ASP A 164 -0.03 21.34 4.29
CA ASP A 164 0.57 20.72 3.12
C ASP A 164 2.10 20.66 3.24
N GLY A 165 2.75 21.74 3.69
CA GLY A 165 4.20 21.75 3.95
C GLY A 165 4.61 20.75 5.04
N ALA A 166 3.79 20.57 6.09
CA ALA A 166 4.03 19.56 7.10
C ALA A 166 3.93 18.13 6.52
N ARG A 167 2.92 17.90 5.67
CA ARG A 167 2.71 16.62 4.97
C ARG A 167 3.86 16.29 4.02
N GLN A 168 4.29 17.23 3.19
CA GLN A 168 5.42 17.08 2.27
C GLN A 168 6.71 16.69 2.99
N GLN A 169 7.00 17.33 4.13
CA GLN A 169 8.17 16.98 4.92
C GLN A 169 8.06 15.57 5.51
N LEU A 170 6.86 15.15 5.94
CA LEU A 170 6.64 13.79 6.41
C LEU A 170 6.79 12.75 5.29
N ASP A 171 6.27 13.03 4.09
CA ASP A 171 6.43 12.18 2.90
C ASP A 171 7.93 12.00 2.55
N THR A 172 8.73 13.07 2.69
CA THR A 172 10.19 13.03 2.50
C THR A 172 10.86 12.14 3.54
N ILE A 173 10.49 12.27 4.82
CA ILE A 173 11.02 11.43 5.90
C ILE A 173 10.62 9.96 5.68
N LEU A 174 9.36 9.69 5.32
CA LEU A 174 8.87 8.34 4.99
C LEU A 174 9.69 7.72 3.87
N SER A 175 9.93 8.46 2.78
CA SER A 175 10.76 8.02 1.66
C SER A 175 12.15 7.56 2.13
N ALA A 176 12.80 8.36 3.00
CA ALA A 176 14.12 8.05 3.54
C ALA A 176 14.09 6.86 4.53
N VAL A 177 13.02 6.70 5.31
CA VAL A 177 12.81 5.53 6.18
C VAL A 177 12.72 4.24 5.36
N TYR A 178 12.00 4.25 4.23
CA TYR A 178 11.93 3.09 3.33
C TYR A 178 13.25 2.82 2.61
N GLU A 179 13.97 3.86 2.19
CA GLU A 179 15.30 3.69 1.61
C GLU A 179 16.27 3.04 2.61
N LEU A 180 16.25 3.48 3.88
CA LEU A 180 17.05 2.87 4.93
C LEU A 180 16.67 1.40 5.16
N GLN A 181 15.37 1.08 5.15
CA GLN A 181 14.90 -0.30 5.28
C GLN A 181 15.42 -1.19 4.16
N GLU A 182 15.37 -0.71 2.94
CA GLU A 182 15.83 -1.48 1.79
C GLU A 182 17.36 -1.65 1.81
N ARG A 183 18.11 -0.62 2.21
CA ARG A 183 19.57 -0.74 2.42
C ARG A 183 19.91 -1.77 3.49
N ALA A 184 19.24 -1.72 4.64
CA ALA A 184 19.42 -2.68 5.72
C ALA A 184 19.03 -4.12 5.33
N ARG A 185 18.10 -4.30 4.38
CA ARG A 185 17.72 -5.62 3.87
C ARG A 185 18.75 -6.20 2.89
N ARG A 186 19.39 -5.35 2.08
CA ARG A 186 20.39 -5.76 1.08
C ARG A 186 21.75 -6.06 1.69
N GLN A 187 22.06 -5.41 2.81
CA GLN A 187 23.38 -5.43 3.42
C GLN A 187 23.26 -6.07 4.79
N THR A 188 23.82 -7.26 4.96
CA THR A 188 23.91 -7.90 6.27
C THR A 188 24.85 -7.05 7.15
N LEU A 189 24.40 -6.70 8.36
CA LEU A 189 25.17 -5.89 9.33
C LEU A 189 26.57 -6.49 9.64
N GLU A 190 26.74 -7.78 9.35
CA GLU A 190 27.93 -8.59 9.59
C GLU A 190 29.05 -8.34 8.55
N ASP A 191 28.75 -7.70 7.41
CA ASP A 191 29.70 -7.61 6.29
C ASP A 191 30.72 -6.46 6.41
N ASN A 192 30.43 -5.40 7.19
CA ASN A 192 31.33 -4.24 7.33
C ASN A 192 30.94 -3.31 8.51
N VAL A 193 31.86 -3.08 9.46
CA VAL A 193 31.65 -2.19 10.63
C VAL A 193 31.37 -0.73 10.25
N SER A 194 32.01 -0.20 9.20
CA SER A 194 31.73 1.16 8.72
C SER A 194 30.29 1.29 8.23
N HIS A 195 29.81 0.25 7.53
CA HIS A 195 28.45 0.20 7.03
C HIS A 195 27.43 0.04 8.17
N ALA A 196 27.76 -0.84 9.13
CA ALA A 196 27.39 -0.81 10.54
C ALA A 196 26.94 0.57 11.05
N PHE A 197 27.95 1.41 11.20
CA PHE A 197 27.85 2.74 11.77
C PHE A 197 27.02 3.69 10.92
N GLU A 198 27.13 3.62 9.59
CA GLU A 198 26.34 4.45 8.67
C GLU A 198 24.84 4.18 8.78
N LEU A 199 24.44 2.90 8.85
CA LEU A 199 23.04 2.52 9.00
C LEU A 199 22.48 2.96 10.35
N LEU A 200 23.22 2.74 11.44
CA LEU A 200 22.85 3.19 12.79
C LEU A 200 22.73 4.72 12.85
N SER A 201 23.69 5.44 12.27
CA SER A 201 23.69 6.90 12.23
C SER A 201 22.52 7.44 11.40
N ALA A 202 22.19 6.80 10.28
CA ALA A 202 21.01 7.14 9.47
C ALA A 202 19.71 6.89 10.23
N GLN A 203 19.59 5.74 10.90
CA GLN A 203 18.43 5.42 11.73
C GLN A 203 18.22 6.46 12.84
N GLN A 204 19.29 6.80 13.57
CA GLN A 204 19.20 7.78 14.66
C GLN A 204 18.83 9.18 14.16
N ARG A 205 19.35 9.61 13.02
CA ARG A 205 18.94 10.88 12.39
C ARG A 205 17.45 10.89 12.07
N LEU A 206 16.94 9.88 11.39
CA LEU A 206 15.51 9.80 11.04
C LEU A 206 14.60 9.73 12.27
N LYS A 207 15.04 9.06 13.36
CA LYS A 207 14.31 9.10 14.64
C LYS A 207 14.25 10.51 15.22
N ASN A 208 15.37 11.24 15.19
CA ASN A 208 15.42 12.62 15.65
C ASN A 208 14.53 13.52 14.77
N ASP A 209 14.59 13.34 13.45
CA ASP A 209 13.79 14.08 12.49
C ASP A 209 12.28 13.88 12.73
N LEU A 210 11.83 12.64 12.93
CA LEU A 210 10.43 12.34 13.28
C LEU A 210 10.03 12.95 14.63
N SER A 211 10.94 12.98 15.61
CA SER A 211 10.67 13.60 16.91
C SER A 211 10.49 15.12 16.79
N VAL A 212 11.42 15.79 16.10
CA VAL A 212 11.37 17.24 15.85
C VAL A 212 10.15 17.60 15.00
N TRP A 213 9.85 16.80 13.97
CA TRP A 213 8.68 16.96 13.12
C TRP A 213 7.39 16.93 13.96
N LEU A 214 7.24 15.93 14.85
CA LEU A 214 6.04 15.79 15.67
C LEU A 214 5.87 16.94 16.67
N GLN A 215 6.97 17.38 17.30
CA GLN A 215 6.95 18.52 18.22
C GLN A 215 6.52 19.79 17.48
N THR A 216 7.09 20.03 16.30
CA THR A 216 6.74 21.18 15.45
C THR A 216 5.28 21.12 15.03
N PHE A 217 4.80 19.96 14.56
CA PHE A 217 3.42 19.77 14.13
C PHE A 217 2.45 20.02 15.27
N ASN A 218 2.68 19.44 16.44
CA ASN A 218 1.81 19.61 17.60
C ASN A 218 1.74 21.06 18.09
N ARG A 219 2.81 21.85 17.93
CA ARG A 219 2.84 23.27 18.29
C ARG A 219 1.95 24.13 17.39
N VAL A 220 1.90 23.83 16.09
CA VAL A 220 1.23 24.70 15.10
C VAL A 220 -0.11 24.18 14.61
N LYS A 221 -0.39 22.87 14.71
CA LYS A 221 -1.60 22.26 14.12
C LYS A 221 -2.91 22.88 14.60
N GLY A 222 -2.96 23.36 15.84
CA GLY A 222 -4.15 23.99 16.42
C GLY A 222 -4.54 25.30 15.72
N SER A 223 -3.56 26.07 15.21
CA SER A 223 -3.84 27.34 14.53
C SER A 223 -4.40 27.17 13.13
N TRP A 224 -4.22 26.00 12.50
CA TRP A 224 -4.73 25.73 11.16
C TRP A 224 -6.20 25.32 11.17
N TRP A 225 -6.65 24.61 12.20
CA TRP A 225 -7.93 23.88 12.22
C TRP A 225 -9.14 24.68 11.73
N THR A 226 -9.27 25.94 12.14
CA THR A 226 -10.41 26.80 11.80
C THR A 226 -10.44 27.21 10.33
N ASN A 227 -9.29 27.24 9.67
CA ASN A 227 -9.14 27.72 8.29
C ASN A 227 -9.04 26.58 7.27
N LEU A 228 -8.99 25.32 7.71
CA LEU A 228 -8.95 24.16 6.83
C LEU A 228 -10.32 23.89 6.19
N SER A 229 -10.31 23.60 4.90
CA SER A 229 -11.43 22.99 4.19
C SER A 229 -11.74 21.59 4.75
N SER A 230 -12.93 21.06 4.44
CA SER A 230 -13.33 19.71 4.88
C SER A 230 -12.34 18.64 4.38
N LYS A 231 -11.82 18.78 3.16
CA LYS A 231 -10.81 17.87 2.59
C LYS A 231 -9.46 17.98 3.30
N GLU A 232 -9.02 19.17 3.66
CA GLU A 232 -7.78 19.35 4.41
C GLU A 232 -7.88 18.81 5.86
N LYS A 233 -9.07 18.84 6.46
CA LYS A 233 -9.30 18.21 7.78
C LYS A 233 -9.14 16.70 7.75
N VAL A 234 -9.42 16.03 6.62
CA VAL A 234 -9.08 14.60 6.44
C VAL A 234 -7.57 14.42 6.51
N ALA A 235 -6.80 15.22 5.75
CA ALA A 235 -5.34 15.17 5.80
C ALA A 235 -4.78 15.48 7.21
N TYR A 236 -5.39 16.43 7.92
CA TYR A 236 -5.05 16.76 9.31
C TYR A 236 -5.08 15.55 10.25
N HIS A 237 -6.12 14.72 10.13
CA HIS A 237 -6.25 13.50 10.92
C HIS A 237 -5.39 12.35 10.42
N LEU A 238 -5.08 12.31 9.13
CA LEU A 238 -4.29 11.26 8.49
C LEU A 238 -2.79 11.35 8.83
N ILE A 239 -2.25 12.57 8.89
CA ILE A 239 -0.82 12.82 9.10
C ILE A 239 -0.25 12.12 10.37
N PRO A 240 -0.89 12.19 11.56
CA PRO A 240 -0.43 11.45 12.75
C PRO A 240 -0.39 9.93 12.59
N ILE A 241 -1.25 9.36 11.75
CA ILE A 241 -1.27 7.91 11.47
C ILE A 241 0.02 7.51 10.75
N TYR A 242 0.36 8.23 9.69
CA TYR A 242 1.59 8.02 8.92
C TYR A 242 2.85 8.30 9.73
N HIS A 243 2.84 9.32 10.59
CA HIS A 243 3.94 9.59 11.50
C HIS A 243 4.18 8.42 12.46
N THR A 244 3.12 7.90 13.07
CA THR A 244 3.19 6.74 13.98
C THR A 244 3.71 5.50 13.24
N MET A 245 3.23 5.25 12.02
CA MET A 245 3.75 4.16 11.18
C MET A 245 5.24 4.34 10.86
N ALA A 246 5.67 5.55 10.47
CA ALA A 246 7.08 5.87 10.18
C ALA A 246 7.98 5.59 11.38
N GLN A 247 7.53 5.93 12.60
CA GLN A 247 8.26 5.65 13.84
C GLN A 247 8.49 4.15 14.04
N ILE A 248 7.45 3.33 13.87
CA ILE A 248 7.58 1.87 13.98
C ILE A 248 8.56 1.34 12.93
N ILE A 249 8.46 1.80 11.67
CA ILE A 249 9.33 1.31 10.60
C ILE A 249 10.78 1.70 10.89
N VAL A 250 11.07 2.96 11.22
CA VAL A 250 12.45 3.38 11.51
C VAL A 250 13.04 2.66 12.72
N ASP A 251 12.25 2.38 13.76
CA ASP A 251 12.73 1.68 14.95
C ASP A 251 13.11 0.22 14.67
N THR A 252 12.44 -0.40 13.71
CA THR A 252 12.57 -1.83 13.39
C THR A 252 13.46 -2.11 12.17
N THR A 253 13.77 -1.08 11.39
CA THR A 253 14.41 -1.16 10.06
C THR A 253 15.74 -1.93 9.99
N LEU A 254 16.54 -1.88 11.07
CA LEU A 254 17.86 -2.53 11.12
C LEU A 254 17.81 -3.99 11.58
N GLN A 255 16.63 -4.57 11.83
CA GLN A 255 16.48 -5.99 12.18
C GLN A 255 15.47 -6.68 11.26
N PRO A 256 15.72 -6.70 9.92
CA PRO A 256 14.74 -7.16 8.94
C PRO A 256 14.35 -8.64 9.09
N ALA A 257 15.17 -9.45 9.76
CA ALA A 257 14.91 -10.87 10.01
C ALA A 257 14.18 -11.15 11.34
N ASN A 258 13.98 -10.16 12.21
CA ASN A 258 13.38 -10.35 13.53
C ASN A 258 11.94 -9.83 13.52
N GLU A 259 10.93 -10.68 13.36
CA GLU A 259 9.54 -10.23 13.33
C GLU A 259 9.00 -9.91 14.74
N SER A 260 9.61 -10.44 15.79
CA SER A 260 9.28 -10.17 17.20
C SER A 260 9.63 -8.75 17.63
N ILE A 261 10.45 -8.03 16.87
CA ILE A 261 10.77 -6.64 17.21
C ILE A 261 9.54 -5.72 17.17
N TYR A 262 8.55 -6.03 16.33
CA TYR A 262 7.30 -5.26 16.23
C TYR A 262 6.47 -5.31 17.52
N ASP A 263 6.66 -6.32 18.37
CA ASP A 263 5.91 -6.46 19.64
C ASP A 263 6.24 -5.36 20.64
N LYS A 264 7.37 -4.64 20.45
CA LYS A 264 7.72 -3.48 21.27
C LYS A 264 6.83 -2.26 20.98
N HIS A 265 6.01 -2.31 19.92
CA HIS A 265 5.26 -1.18 19.39
C HIS A 265 3.73 -1.32 19.48
N LEU A 266 3.22 -2.17 20.38
CA LEU A 266 1.77 -2.41 20.51
C LEU A 266 0.96 -1.13 20.71
N ARG A 267 1.43 -0.20 21.55
CA ARG A 267 0.73 1.07 21.80
C ARG A 267 0.65 1.93 20.54
N GLN A 268 1.71 1.93 19.73
CA GLN A 268 1.73 2.66 18.46
C GLN A 268 0.77 2.01 17.45
N PHE A 269 0.69 0.67 17.40
CA PHE A 269 -0.31 -0.01 16.57
C PHE A 269 -1.74 0.29 17.02
N GLU A 270 -2.03 0.26 18.32
CA GLU A 270 -3.33 0.69 18.87
C GLU A 270 -3.66 2.14 18.50
N SER A 271 -2.66 3.02 18.56
CA SER A 271 -2.83 4.42 18.17
C SER A 271 -3.18 4.56 16.69
N ILE A 272 -2.57 3.78 15.78
CA ILE A 272 -2.93 3.76 14.36
C ILE A 272 -4.41 3.38 14.19
N ILE A 273 -4.89 2.35 14.89
CA ILE A 273 -6.30 1.93 14.81
C ILE A 273 -7.24 3.01 15.34
N SER A 274 -6.96 3.54 16.53
CA SER A 274 -7.79 4.56 17.18
C SER A 274 -7.89 5.85 16.34
N LEU A 275 -6.77 6.29 15.78
CA LEU A 275 -6.72 7.46 14.89
C LEU A 275 -7.48 7.18 13.58
N SER A 276 -7.35 5.99 13.01
CA SER A 276 -8.07 5.59 11.78
C SER A 276 -9.58 5.57 12.01
N GLN A 277 -10.05 5.00 13.13
CA GLN A 277 -11.46 4.99 13.50
C GLN A 277 -12.01 6.41 13.73
N SER A 278 -11.21 7.27 14.37
CA SER A 278 -11.56 8.68 14.58
C SER A 278 -11.69 9.43 13.25
N LEU A 279 -10.78 9.18 12.31
CA LEU A 279 -10.82 9.76 10.96
C LEU A 279 -12.06 9.28 10.19
N LEU A 280 -12.36 7.97 10.21
CA LEU A 280 -13.56 7.43 9.56
C LEU A 280 -14.84 8.03 10.14
N THR A 281 -14.92 8.16 11.46
CA THR A 281 -16.05 8.80 12.15
C THR A 281 -16.21 10.27 11.72
N PHE A 282 -15.09 10.99 11.59
CA PHE A 282 -15.08 12.37 11.12
C PHE A 282 -15.49 12.51 9.64
N ALA A 283 -15.04 11.58 8.78
CA ALA A 283 -15.31 11.63 7.35
C ALA A 283 -16.72 11.15 6.97
N LEU A 284 -17.37 10.33 7.82
CA LEU A 284 -18.68 9.73 7.53
C LEU A 284 -19.76 10.74 7.11
N PRO A 285 -19.97 11.88 7.80
CA PRO A 285 -20.97 12.86 7.37
C PRO A 285 -20.69 13.45 5.98
N MET A 286 -19.42 13.67 5.64
CA MET A 286 -19.01 14.18 4.33
C MET A 286 -19.34 13.16 3.23
N MET A 287 -19.04 11.88 3.47
CA MET A 287 -19.34 10.81 2.53
C MET A 287 -20.85 10.64 2.32
N VAL A 288 -21.64 10.73 3.40
CA VAL A 288 -23.11 10.65 3.33
C VAL A 288 -23.69 11.82 2.54
N GLU A 289 -23.17 13.04 2.76
CA GLU A 289 -23.59 14.24 2.02
C GLU A 289 -23.25 14.12 0.52
N GLU A 290 -22.03 13.72 0.18
CA GLU A 290 -21.60 13.50 -1.21
C GLU A 290 -22.42 12.42 -1.91
N MET A 291 -22.78 11.34 -1.20
CA MET A 291 -23.67 10.29 -1.70
C MET A 291 -25.09 10.81 -1.94
N ALA A 292 -25.63 11.62 -1.02
CA ALA A 292 -26.98 12.19 -1.13
C ALA A 292 -27.13 13.12 -2.35
N TYR A 293 -26.08 13.87 -2.70
CA TYR A 293 -26.06 14.72 -3.90
C TYR A 293 -25.79 13.95 -5.21
N GLY A 294 -25.63 12.62 -5.15
CA GLY A 294 -25.30 11.81 -6.31
C GLY A 294 -23.93 12.15 -6.92
N LEU A 295 -23.05 12.83 -6.16
CA LEU A 295 -21.71 13.18 -6.57
C LEU A 295 -20.78 11.95 -6.57
N HIS A 296 -21.08 10.96 -5.72
CA HIS A 296 -20.31 9.73 -5.57
C HIS A 296 -21.19 8.48 -5.42
N PRO A 297 -21.95 8.06 -6.44
CA PRO A 297 -22.67 6.80 -6.37
C PRO A 297 -21.71 5.67 -6.78
N GLY A 298 -20.75 5.33 -5.90
CA GLY A 298 -19.88 4.15 -6.02
C GLY A 298 -18.46 4.38 -6.57
N PHE A 299 -17.92 5.61 -6.54
CA PHE A 299 -16.52 5.83 -6.94
C PHE A 299 -15.58 5.79 -5.75
N ASN A 300 -14.64 4.87 -5.82
CA ASN A 300 -13.81 4.46 -4.72
C ASN A 300 -12.32 4.74 -4.95
N PHE A 301 -11.90 5.58 -5.91
CA PHE A 301 -10.47 5.83 -6.15
C PHE A 301 -10.01 7.23 -5.74
N THR A 302 -8.86 7.30 -5.08
CA THR A 302 -8.07 8.52 -4.91
C THR A 302 -6.63 8.24 -5.37
N ALA A 303 -5.97 9.21 -5.99
CA ALA A 303 -4.56 9.06 -6.36
C ALA A 303 -3.62 9.27 -5.15
N ASP A 304 -4.15 9.76 -4.03
CA ASP A 304 -3.40 10.09 -2.83
C ASP A 304 -3.39 8.91 -1.83
N MET A 305 -2.53 9.00 -0.83
CA MET A 305 -2.47 8.05 0.29
C MET A 305 -3.57 8.33 1.32
N GLY A 306 -4.28 7.30 1.75
CA GLY A 306 -5.27 7.33 2.83
C GLY A 306 -4.94 6.30 3.93
N ILE A 307 -5.95 5.61 4.47
CA ILE A 307 -5.77 4.73 5.63
C ILE A 307 -5.40 3.28 5.27
N ILE A 308 -5.49 2.89 3.99
CA ILE A 308 -5.25 1.51 3.58
C ILE A 308 -3.82 1.06 3.90
N PRO A 309 -2.74 1.80 3.54
CA PRO A 309 -1.38 1.34 3.80
C PRO A 309 -1.05 1.19 5.29
N PRO A 310 -1.40 2.15 6.19
CA PRO A 310 -1.21 1.98 7.63
C PRO A 310 -1.95 0.77 8.22
N LEU A 311 -3.20 0.54 7.81
CA LEU A 311 -3.99 -0.59 8.31
C LEU A 311 -3.44 -1.93 7.78
N TYR A 312 -3.03 -1.97 6.51
CA TYR A 312 -2.34 -3.13 5.93
C TYR A 312 -1.03 -3.42 6.68
N PHE A 313 -0.24 -2.38 6.98
CA PHE A 313 0.97 -2.51 7.79
C PHE A 313 0.68 -3.09 9.18
N VAL A 314 -0.38 -2.63 9.86
CA VAL A 314 -0.81 -3.21 11.14
C VAL A 314 -1.19 -4.68 10.98
N GLY A 315 -2.00 -5.01 9.97
CA GLY A 315 -2.44 -6.38 9.67
C GLY A 315 -1.27 -7.34 9.48
N LEU A 316 -0.22 -6.90 8.78
CA LEU A 316 0.98 -7.70 8.57
C LEU A 316 1.91 -7.75 9.78
N LYS A 317 2.14 -6.62 10.46
CA LYS A 317 3.25 -6.49 11.43
C LYS A 317 2.88 -6.65 12.89
N CYS A 318 1.66 -6.30 13.29
CA CYS A 318 1.20 -6.44 14.67
C CYS A 318 0.70 -7.87 14.91
N ARG A 319 1.35 -8.66 15.77
CA ARG A 319 0.94 -10.05 16.11
C ARG A 319 0.02 -10.12 17.33
N ASN A 320 -0.54 -8.99 17.75
CA ASN A 320 -1.62 -8.96 18.73
C ASN A 320 -2.95 -9.32 18.04
N PRO A 321 -3.64 -10.39 18.46
CA PRO A 321 -4.82 -10.92 17.79
C PRO A 321 -5.98 -9.93 17.70
N TYR A 322 -6.12 -9.01 18.64
CA TYR A 322 -7.23 -8.05 18.65
C TYR A 322 -6.95 -6.87 17.72
N ILE A 323 -5.79 -6.24 17.88
CA ILE A 323 -5.40 -5.07 17.07
C ILE A 323 -5.33 -5.46 15.59
N ARG A 324 -4.74 -6.63 15.30
CA ARG A 324 -4.63 -7.16 13.93
C ARG A 324 -6.00 -7.34 13.27
N ARG A 325 -6.94 -7.99 13.94
CA ARG A 325 -8.30 -8.22 13.40
C ARG A 325 -9.10 -6.93 13.27
N GLN A 326 -8.88 -5.94 14.14
CA GLN A 326 -9.46 -4.61 13.96
C GLN A 326 -8.97 -3.94 12.68
N ALA A 327 -7.66 -4.00 12.40
CA ALA A 327 -7.09 -3.44 11.17
C ALA A 327 -7.69 -4.10 9.92
N ILE A 328 -7.70 -5.43 9.89
CA ILE A 328 -8.24 -6.23 8.79
C ILE A 328 -9.75 -5.99 8.63
N GLY A 329 -10.48 -5.89 9.74
CA GLY A 329 -11.91 -5.61 9.74
C GLY A 329 -12.24 -4.29 9.06
N VAL A 330 -11.49 -3.22 9.35
CA VAL A 330 -11.67 -1.92 8.69
C VAL A 330 -11.39 -2.03 7.19
N LEU A 331 -10.30 -2.69 6.78
CA LEU A 331 -9.99 -2.90 5.36
C LEU A 331 -11.08 -3.71 4.63
N ALA A 332 -11.63 -4.73 5.29
CA ALA A 332 -12.63 -5.62 4.69
C ALA A 332 -14.01 -4.97 4.50
N THR A 333 -14.29 -3.89 5.22
CA THR A 333 -15.53 -3.10 5.07
C THR A 333 -15.43 -2.03 3.99
N ASP A 334 -14.23 -1.77 3.48
CA ASP A 334 -13.97 -0.68 2.55
C ASP A 334 -13.82 -1.23 1.13
N GLU A 335 -14.43 -0.54 0.16
CA GLU A 335 -14.27 -0.82 -1.26
C GLU A 335 -13.36 0.23 -1.93
N HIS A 336 -12.77 1.14 -1.12
CA HIS A 336 -11.86 2.20 -1.53
C HIS A 336 -10.53 1.69 -2.09
N GLN A 337 -9.95 2.51 -2.97
CA GLN A 337 -8.68 2.34 -3.63
C GLN A 337 -7.87 3.65 -3.52
N GLU A 338 -6.69 3.56 -2.92
CA GLU A 338 -5.75 4.66 -2.71
C GLU A 338 -4.52 4.45 -3.60
N GLY A 339 -4.61 4.93 -4.84
CA GLY A 339 -3.61 4.70 -5.87
C GLY A 339 -3.45 3.21 -6.17
N ILE A 340 -2.31 2.63 -5.76
CA ILE A 340 -2.02 1.20 -5.90
C ILE A 340 -2.72 0.32 -4.83
N TRP A 341 -3.25 0.94 -3.77
CA TRP A 341 -3.80 0.24 -2.62
C TRP A 341 -5.28 -0.02 -2.79
N ASP A 342 -5.67 -1.24 -3.14
CA ASP A 342 -7.06 -1.69 -3.15
C ASP A 342 -7.42 -2.32 -1.78
N ALA A 343 -8.42 -1.78 -1.08
CA ALA A 343 -8.76 -2.22 0.29
C ALA A 343 -9.17 -3.70 0.36
N PRO A 344 -10.04 -4.22 -0.53
CA PRO A 344 -10.35 -5.66 -0.59
C PRO A 344 -9.12 -6.55 -0.79
N MET A 345 -8.21 -6.18 -1.69
CA MET A 345 -6.94 -6.91 -1.88
C MET A 345 -6.06 -6.86 -0.64
N ALA A 346 -5.90 -5.68 -0.02
CA ALA A 346 -5.13 -5.51 1.20
C ALA A 346 -5.69 -6.35 2.35
N ALA A 347 -7.02 -6.39 2.51
CA ALA A 347 -7.72 -7.24 3.47
C ALA A 347 -7.48 -8.72 3.19
N ALA A 348 -7.58 -9.16 1.94
CA ALA A 348 -7.38 -10.56 1.54
C ALA A 348 -5.95 -11.04 1.84
N ILE A 349 -4.94 -10.22 1.52
CA ILE A 349 -3.53 -10.50 1.82
C ILE A 349 -3.29 -10.55 3.34
N ALA A 350 -3.71 -9.52 4.07
CA ALA A 350 -3.49 -9.46 5.51
C ALA A 350 -4.21 -10.59 6.26
N SER A 351 -5.42 -10.96 5.81
CA SER A 351 -6.17 -12.11 6.34
C SER A 351 -5.45 -13.42 6.09
N GLU A 352 -4.88 -13.60 4.90
CA GLU A 352 -4.17 -14.83 4.58
C GLU A 352 -2.84 -14.96 5.32
N VAL A 353 -2.10 -13.86 5.47
CA VAL A 353 -0.91 -13.81 6.33
C VAL A 353 -1.28 -14.16 7.77
N MET A 354 -2.34 -13.55 8.32
CA MET A 354 -2.84 -13.87 9.65
C MET A 354 -3.19 -15.36 9.75
N ARG A 355 -3.91 -15.93 8.77
CA ARG A 355 -4.32 -17.33 8.76
C ARG A 355 -3.11 -18.28 8.71
N LEU A 356 -2.08 -17.95 7.91
CA LEU A 356 -0.85 -18.73 7.81
C LEU A 356 -0.05 -18.70 9.12
N GLU A 357 0.01 -17.54 9.76
CA GLU A 357 0.72 -17.35 11.02
C GLU A 357 0.01 -18.00 12.21
N GLU A 358 -1.31 -17.79 12.31
CA GLU A 358 -2.12 -18.31 13.42
C GLU A 358 -2.35 -19.82 13.29
N ALA A 359 -2.55 -20.34 12.07
CA ALA A 359 -2.81 -21.76 11.81
C ALA A 359 -3.75 -22.37 12.87
N ASN A 360 -3.31 -23.42 13.58
CA ASN A 360 -4.05 -24.04 14.69
C ASN A 360 -3.54 -23.58 16.07
N PHE A 361 -2.67 -22.55 16.15
CA PHE A 361 -2.02 -22.14 17.40
C PHE A 361 -3.01 -21.82 18.51
N TYR A 362 -4.04 -21.02 18.20
CA TYR A 362 -5.06 -20.65 19.19
C TYR A 362 -6.00 -21.82 19.50
N ASP A 363 -6.34 -22.65 18.50
CA ASP A 363 -7.17 -23.85 18.71
C ASP A 363 -6.47 -24.86 19.62
N ASP A 364 -5.16 -25.08 19.43
CA ASP A 364 -4.31 -25.94 20.26
C ASP A 364 -4.18 -25.40 21.69
N LEU A 365 -4.13 -24.07 21.86
CA LEU A 365 -4.00 -23.43 23.16
C LEU A 365 -5.29 -23.57 23.99
N PHE A 366 -6.44 -23.37 23.36
CA PHE A 366 -7.74 -23.44 24.03
C PHE A 366 -8.27 -24.87 24.16
N SER A 367 -7.94 -25.78 23.25
CA SER A 367 -8.27 -27.22 23.39
C SER A 367 -7.50 -27.87 24.56
N LYS A 368 -6.20 -27.59 24.70
CA LYS A 368 -5.39 -28.09 25.83
C LYS A 368 -5.81 -27.51 27.19
N SER A 369 -6.50 -26.37 27.21
CA SER A 369 -7.08 -25.83 28.44
C SER A 369 -8.29 -26.62 28.94
N CYS A 370 -8.95 -27.40 28.07
CA CYS A 370 -10.12 -28.20 28.43
C CYS A 370 -9.76 -29.57 29.02
N ASP A 371 -8.54 -30.07 28.78
CA ASP A 371 -8.08 -31.37 29.30
C ASP A 371 -7.47 -31.30 30.71
N ALA A 372 -7.35 -30.09 31.28
CA ALA A 372 -6.76 -29.84 32.59
C ALA A 372 -7.80 -29.35 33.62
N ALA A 373 -8.88 -30.11 33.86
CA ALA A 373 -9.57 -30.12 35.16
C ALA A 373 -10.63 -31.24 35.29
N SER A 374 -10.20 -32.42 35.76
CA SER A 374 -10.98 -33.14 36.76
C SER A 374 -10.90 -32.38 38.10
N THR A 375 -11.56 -31.23 38.18
CA THR A 375 -12.12 -30.63 39.41
C THR A 375 -12.96 -29.43 39.01
N ALA A 376 -14.23 -29.43 39.43
CA ALA A 376 -15.27 -28.50 38.98
C ALA A 376 -14.87 -27.01 38.96
N PRO A 377 -15.27 -26.24 37.93
CA PRO A 377 -14.92 -24.83 37.85
C PRO A 377 -15.70 -24.03 38.90
N LYS A 378 -14.96 -23.34 39.79
CA LYS A 378 -15.48 -22.17 40.49
C LYS A 378 -15.81 -21.12 39.42
N LYS A 379 -17.06 -20.65 39.40
CA LYS A 379 -17.57 -19.62 38.47
C LYS A 379 -16.59 -18.43 38.38
N CYS A 380 -15.86 -18.33 37.28
CA CYS A 380 -15.09 -17.13 36.95
C CYS A 380 -16.04 -16.08 36.34
N LYS A 381 -16.05 -14.90 36.96
CA LYS A 381 -16.74 -13.71 36.46
C LYS A 381 -15.98 -13.20 35.21
N SER A 382 -16.69 -13.07 34.09
CA SER A 382 -16.45 -12.11 32.99
C SER A 382 -15.06 -12.02 32.30
N GLY A 383 -14.23 -13.06 32.25
CA GLY A 383 -12.90 -12.97 31.62
C GLY A 383 -12.67 -13.98 30.51
N THR A 384 -13.01 -13.64 29.26
CA THR A 384 -12.42 -14.34 28.10
C THR A 384 -10.90 -14.15 28.16
N PRO A 385 -10.08 -15.21 28.12
CA PRO A 385 -8.64 -15.06 28.13
C PRO A 385 -8.20 -14.26 26.89
N VAL A 386 -7.46 -13.17 27.11
CA VAL A 386 -6.79 -12.42 26.04
C VAL A 386 -5.77 -13.39 25.41
N PRO A 387 -5.91 -13.78 24.13
CA PRO A 387 -4.98 -14.72 23.52
C PRO A 387 -3.58 -14.09 23.47
N PRO A 388 -2.53 -14.89 23.72
CA PRO A 388 -1.17 -14.38 23.73
C PRO A 388 -0.73 -13.88 22.34
N ILE A 389 0.30 -13.04 22.34
CA ILE A 389 0.99 -12.64 21.12
C ILE A 389 1.65 -13.87 20.50
N LEU A 390 1.53 -13.99 19.17
CA LEU A 390 2.01 -15.13 18.43
C LEU A 390 3.56 -15.29 18.54
N PRO A 391 4.10 -16.48 18.86
CA PRO A 391 5.55 -16.72 18.93
C PRO A 391 6.31 -16.50 17.61
N GLU A 392 7.61 -16.19 17.67
CA GLU A 392 8.46 -15.91 16.49
C GLU A 392 8.45 -17.03 15.43
N ASN A 393 8.43 -18.29 15.87
CA ASN A 393 8.47 -19.45 14.98
C ASN A 393 7.18 -19.67 14.18
N CYS A 394 6.09 -19.02 14.55
CA CYS A 394 4.84 -19.02 13.79
C CYS A 394 4.78 -17.89 12.76
N ARG A 395 5.68 -16.90 12.82
CA ARG A 395 5.60 -15.69 12.00
C ARG A 395 6.15 -15.92 10.60
N VAL A 396 5.48 -15.31 9.62
CA VAL A 396 5.95 -15.28 8.24
C VAL A 396 6.85 -14.06 8.01
N ARG A 397 7.82 -14.22 7.11
CA ARG A 397 8.85 -13.23 6.77
C ARG A 397 8.87 -12.98 5.27
N ASP A 398 9.51 -11.87 4.88
CA ASP A 398 9.78 -11.54 3.47
C ASP A 398 8.52 -11.61 2.57
N ILE A 399 7.35 -11.18 3.07
CA ILE A 399 6.12 -11.14 2.26
C ILE A 399 6.34 -10.26 1.03
N GLN A 400 6.11 -10.83 -0.15
CA GLN A 400 6.11 -10.17 -1.45
C GLN A 400 4.77 -10.37 -2.13
N VAL A 401 4.30 -9.33 -2.80
CA VAL A 401 3.01 -9.35 -3.51
C VAL A 401 3.26 -9.00 -4.97
N HIS A 402 2.77 -9.80 -5.89
CA HIS A 402 2.66 -9.46 -7.30
C HIS A 402 1.19 -9.16 -7.56
N LEU A 403 0.93 -7.89 -7.86
CA LEU A 403 -0.41 -7.43 -8.19
C LEU A 403 -0.76 -7.90 -9.61
N PRO A 404 -2.06 -8.11 -9.90
CA PRO A 404 -2.51 -8.47 -11.24
C PRO A 404 -2.23 -7.34 -12.26
N ASP A 405 -2.08 -7.65 -13.55
CA ASP A 405 -1.96 -6.64 -14.62
C ASP A 405 -3.15 -6.69 -15.58
N GLY A 406 -4.34 -6.91 -15.00
CA GLY A 406 -5.60 -6.99 -15.72
C GLY A 406 -6.67 -7.74 -14.96
N ALA A 407 -7.91 -7.68 -15.45
CA ALA A 407 -9.08 -8.28 -14.79
C ALA A 407 -9.07 -9.81 -14.74
N ALA A 408 -8.23 -10.46 -15.56
CA ALA A 408 -8.10 -11.91 -15.63
C ALA A 408 -6.85 -12.45 -14.91
N ASP A 409 -5.99 -11.56 -14.40
CA ASP A 409 -4.75 -11.95 -13.75
C ASP A 409 -4.99 -12.22 -12.27
N ASP A 410 -4.30 -13.24 -11.76
CA ASP A 410 -4.33 -13.58 -10.34
C ASP A 410 -3.29 -12.75 -9.56
N LEU A 411 -3.63 -12.41 -8.31
CA LEU A 411 -2.67 -11.87 -7.36
C LEU A 411 -1.79 -13.01 -6.84
N ILE A 412 -0.48 -12.81 -6.80
CA ILE A 412 0.47 -13.81 -6.27
C ILE A 412 1.15 -13.25 -5.01
N MET A 413 0.99 -13.93 -3.89
CA MET A 413 1.69 -13.62 -2.65
C MET A 413 2.76 -14.68 -2.39
N SER A 414 3.99 -14.28 -2.09
CA SER A 414 5.05 -15.20 -1.66
C SER A 414 5.68 -14.72 -0.36
N GLY A 415 6.38 -15.62 0.33
CA GLY A 415 7.02 -15.31 1.59
C GLY A 415 7.85 -16.46 2.10
N LYS A 416 8.29 -16.38 3.35
CA LYS A 416 8.98 -17.45 4.03
C LYS A 416 8.36 -17.74 5.39
N SER A 417 8.25 -19.00 5.76
CA SER A 417 7.81 -19.45 7.08
C SER A 417 8.89 -20.31 7.73
N MET A 418 8.93 -20.33 9.06
CA MET A 418 9.84 -21.21 9.79
C MET A 418 9.24 -22.62 9.89
N ARG A 419 10.02 -23.63 9.52
CA ARG A 419 9.68 -25.05 9.71
C ARG A 419 9.93 -25.47 11.16
N SER A 420 9.38 -26.61 11.57
CA SER A 420 9.60 -27.20 12.89
C SER A 420 11.07 -27.48 13.21
N ASN A 421 11.90 -27.70 12.19
CA ASN A 421 13.34 -27.90 12.33
C ASN A 421 14.14 -26.58 12.40
N GLY A 422 13.47 -25.42 12.43
CA GLY A 422 14.09 -24.09 12.48
C GLY A 422 14.55 -23.52 11.13
N SER A 423 14.46 -24.29 10.04
CA SER A 423 14.81 -23.79 8.69
C SER A 423 13.71 -22.90 8.10
N LEU A 424 14.07 -21.92 7.28
CA LEU A 424 13.08 -21.15 6.51
C LEU A 424 12.70 -21.88 5.22
N GLU A 425 11.40 -21.97 4.97
CA GLU A 425 10.81 -22.46 3.72
C GLU A 425 10.08 -21.34 3.01
N SER A 426 10.28 -21.23 1.70
CA SER A 426 9.52 -20.32 0.85
C SER A 426 8.14 -20.90 0.51
N PHE A 427 7.13 -20.04 0.52
CA PHE A 427 5.78 -20.37 0.07
C PHE A 427 5.30 -19.39 -1.00
N THR A 428 4.33 -19.83 -1.80
CA THR A 428 3.66 -19.00 -2.80
C THR A 428 2.17 -19.32 -2.82
N ARG A 429 1.33 -18.30 -2.82
CA ARG A 429 -0.13 -18.39 -2.82
C ARG A 429 -0.69 -17.55 -3.95
N ARG A 430 -1.76 -18.05 -4.56
CA ARG A 430 -2.45 -17.41 -5.67
C ARG A 430 -3.87 -17.06 -5.25
N PHE A 431 -4.26 -15.82 -5.50
CA PHE A 431 -5.58 -15.28 -5.20
C PHE A 431 -6.28 -14.92 -6.51
N ASN A 432 -7.41 -15.58 -6.76
CA ASN A 432 -8.26 -15.24 -7.89
C ASN A 432 -9.04 -13.98 -7.53
N VAL A 433 -8.75 -12.91 -8.27
CA VAL A 433 -9.29 -11.57 -8.01
C VAL A 433 -10.78 -11.50 -8.35
N LYS A 434 -11.21 -12.22 -9.40
CA LYS A 434 -12.61 -12.28 -9.86
C LYS A 434 -13.51 -12.98 -8.84
N ASP A 435 -13.09 -14.15 -8.39
CA ASP A 435 -13.85 -15.01 -7.48
C ASP A 435 -13.58 -14.65 -6.01
N ARG A 436 -12.60 -13.79 -5.74
CA ARG A 436 -12.15 -13.35 -4.41
C ARG A 436 -11.77 -14.52 -3.49
N ILE A 437 -11.11 -15.54 -4.04
CA ILE A 437 -10.70 -16.75 -3.31
C ILE A 437 -9.21 -17.06 -3.46
N TRP A 438 -8.62 -17.56 -2.37
CA TRP A 438 -7.29 -18.17 -2.41
C TRP A 438 -7.35 -19.58 -2.99
N GLN A 439 -6.52 -19.86 -3.99
CA GLN A 439 -6.46 -21.19 -4.62
C GLN A 439 -5.79 -22.21 -3.69
N SER A 440 -6.39 -23.40 -3.59
CA SER A 440 -5.85 -24.55 -2.85
C SER A 440 -4.69 -25.23 -3.60
N GLY A 441 -3.77 -25.87 -2.88
CA GLY A 441 -2.70 -26.71 -3.47
C GLY A 441 -1.49 -25.97 -4.06
N PHE A 442 -1.50 -24.65 -4.20
CA PHE A 442 -0.32 -23.89 -4.63
C PHE A 442 0.60 -23.55 -3.45
N GLY A 443 1.84 -24.04 -3.49
CA GLY A 443 2.98 -23.56 -2.68
C GLY A 443 2.74 -23.44 -1.18
N TRP A 444 1.95 -24.34 -0.58
CA TRP A 444 1.69 -24.34 0.86
C TRP A 444 2.99 -24.56 1.63
N PRO A 445 3.29 -23.75 2.66
CA PRO A 445 4.28 -24.17 3.63
C PRO A 445 3.71 -25.42 4.29
N THR A 446 4.39 -26.56 4.13
CA THR A 446 4.00 -27.79 4.81
C THR A 446 4.07 -27.50 6.30
N SER A 447 2.92 -27.29 6.93
CA SER A 447 2.87 -27.25 8.39
C SER A 447 3.34 -28.61 8.89
N ALA A 448 4.20 -28.54 9.90
CA ALA A 448 4.55 -29.68 10.71
C ALA A 448 3.27 -30.44 11.12
N SER A 449 3.36 -31.77 11.10
CA SER A 449 2.30 -32.73 11.45
C SER A 449 1.05 -32.72 10.58
N SER A 450 1.17 -33.21 9.36
CA SER A 450 0.13 -34.06 8.76
C SER A 450 0.76 -35.24 8.02
N GLN A 451 1.24 -36.23 8.77
CA GLN A 451 1.22 -37.59 8.25
C GLN A 451 -0.24 -38.04 8.31
N LEU A 452 -0.95 -37.91 7.20
CA LEU A 452 -2.07 -38.77 6.89
C LEU A 452 -1.78 -39.44 5.55
N SER A 453 -1.55 -40.74 5.64
CA SER A 453 -1.40 -41.67 4.52
C SER A 453 -2.63 -41.62 3.61
N PRO A 454 -2.49 -41.90 2.30
CA PRO A 454 -3.63 -41.93 1.39
C PRO A 454 -4.49 -43.15 1.73
N SER A 455 -5.78 -42.94 1.97
CA SER A 455 -6.76 -44.03 1.93
C SER A 455 -7.55 -43.95 0.63
N SER A 456 -7.60 -45.13 0.03
CA SER A 456 -8.16 -45.54 -1.25
C SER A 456 -9.65 -45.26 -1.44
N ASP A 457 -9.99 -44.96 -2.69
CA ASP A 457 -11.22 -45.33 -3.42
C ASP A 457 -12.57 -45.30 -2.70
N SER A 458 -13.48 -44.48 -3.22
CA SER A 458 -14.62 -45.03 -3.98
C SER A 458 -15.32 -43.97 -4.82
N SER A 459 -15.25 -44.19 -6.13
CA SER A 459 -16.27 -43.95 -7.15
C SER A 459 -17.47 -43.06 -6.77
N LYS A 460 -17.66 -41.97 -7.51
CA LYS A 460 -18.93 -41.73 -8.22
C LYS A 460 -18.67 -40.86 -9.44
N ALA A 461 -19.04 -41.42 -10.58
CA ALA A 461 -18.90 -40.90 -11.91
C ALA A 461 -19.93 -39.79 -12.21
N SER A 462 -19.79 -39.26 -13.45
CA SER A 462 -20.85 -38.69 -14.30
C SER A 462 -20.94 -37.15 -14.25
N TYR A 463 -20.92 -36.37 -15.34
CA TYR A 463 -20.88 -36.61 -16.79
C TYR A 463 -20.14 -35.43 -17.45
N SER A 464 -19.38 -35.73 -18.52
CA SER A 464 -18.87 -34.77 -19.50
C SER A 464 -20.02 -34.22 -20.34
N LEU A 465 -19.99 -32.91 -20.64
CA LEU A 465 -20.64 -32.33 -21.81
C LEU A 465 -19.64 -31.38 -22.48
N ASP A 466 -18.83 -32.00 -23.34
CA ASP A 466 -18.19 -31.36 -24.48
C ASP A 466 -19.28 -30.77 -25.38
N ILE A 467 -19.27 -29.45 -25.57
CA ILE A 467 -19.85 -28.82 -26.74
C ILE A 467 -18.76 -27.94 -27.33
N GLY A 468 -18.00 -28.54 -28.25
CA GLY A 468 -17.22 -27.80 -29.23
C GLY A 468 -18.15 -27.11 -30.20
N LEU A 469 -17.94 -25.82 -30.40
CA LEU A 469 -18.34 -25.10 -31.59
C LEU A 469 -17.20 -24.15 -31.96
N ASP A 470 -16.32 -24.66 -32.80
CA ASP A 470 -15.61 -23.84 -33.80
C ASP A 470 -16.66 -23.10 -34.63
N PHE A 471 -16.47 -21.80 -34.89
CA PHE A 471 -16.69 -21.14 -36.19
C PHE A 471 -16.40 -19.62 -36.07
N PHE A 472 -15.34 -19.21 -36.80
CA PHE A 472 -14.87 -17.86 -37.17
C PHE A 472 -14.20 -16.95 -36.13
#